data_AF-A0A2N2YMW5-F1
#
_entry.id   AF-A0A2N2YMW5-F1
#
_cell.length_a   1.000
_cell.length_b   1.000
_cell.length_c   1.000
_cell.angle_alpha   90.00
_cell.angle_beta   90.00
_cell.angle_gamma   90.00
#
_symmetry.space_group_name_H-M   'P 1'
#
loop_
_entity.id
_entity.type
_entity.pdbx_description
1 polymer ?
#
loop_
_entity_poly.entity_id
_entity_poly.type
_entity_poly.pdbx_seq_one_letter_code
_entity_poly.pdbx_strand_id
1 'polypeptide(L)'
;MWVSSLARVKKKDNTVNEAYSLRINGHADSAKILLRQITIENPKNALAWYELCRTSKQLGLANPMAIKESIEEAYRYIILAVENEPENALYLSYKGSIETLQFYLALQMGNEKAADYLALLEETYNSVFQLDPTYTEDKLTLVEFFGGLPPDMGGDPEKAEKYATELEAADMITGAKARELLMPEDADYVSYWKGIVEENSGNADALQALGRVYLFMDNIDEATNCYQKAINIDPSKNDLYLDLGRYYMMMAMQNPALTDSVAPLVEKEFNKFLNFKPEPIAPMQAWAYGLLSMINRHAGNVEVADKFLAKANELDPFFSKASGKPGMANYCAPGVVLHEQGYYLSPF
;
A
#
# COMPACT_ATOMS: atom_id res chain seq x y z
N MET A 1 2.04 59.57 -14.20
CA MET A 1 0.70 59.07 -13.80
C MET A 1 0.18 58.31 -15.02
N TRP A 2 0.10 56.99 -15.11
CA TRP A 2 -0.26 55.96 -14.14
C TRP A 2 0.50 54.67 -14.45
N VAL A 3 1.00 54.01 -13.41
CA VAL A 3 1.51 52.63 -13.45
C VAL A 3 0.31 51.71 -13.29
N SER A 4 -0.02 50.89 -14.29
CA SER A 4 -0.99 49.82 -14.13
C SER A 4 -0.32 48.66 -13.40
N SER A 5 -0.50 48.61 -12.08
CA SER A 5 -0.24 47.41 -11.29
C SER A 5 -1.27 46.36 -11.67
N LEU A 6 -0.95 45.52 -12.66
CA LEU A 6 -1.62 44.23 -12.80
C LEU A 6 -1.27 43.44 -11.54
N ALA A 7 -2.23 43.39 -10.63
CA ALA A 7 -2.23 42.51 -9.49
C ALA A 7 -1.94 41.09 -10.01
N ARG A 8 -0.72 40.60 -9.77
CA ARG A 8 -0.47 39.16 -9.69
C ARG A 8 -1.38 38.65 -8.58
N VAL A 9 -2.55 38.16 -8.97
CA VAL A 9 -3.33 37.27 -8.14
C VAL A 9 -2.36 36.14 -7.78
N LYS A 10 -1.90 36.13 -6.52
CA LYS A 10 -1.17 35.00 -5.96
C LYS A 10 -2.09 33.79 -6.16
N LYS A 11 -1.78 32.97 -7.17
CA LYS A 11 -2.35 31.64 -7.39
C LYS A 11 -1.81 30.78 -6.23
N LYS A 12 -2.39 30.97 -5.04
CA LYS A 12 -2.01 30.28 -3.79
C LYS A 12 -2.26 28.79 -3.99
N ASP A 13 -1.21 27.98 -3.82
CA ASP A 13 -1.18 26.57 -3.40
C ASP A 13 -2.10 25.51 -4.04
N ASN A 14 -2.93 25.83 -5.03
CA ASN A 14 -3.85 24.85 -5.63
C ASN A 14 -3.22 23.98 -6.73
N THR A 15 -1.94 24.20 -7.07
CA THR A 15 -1.27 23.50 -8.18
C THR A 15 -0.76 22.11 -7.77
N VAL A 16 -0.46 21.87 -6.50
CA VAL A 16 -0.09 20.52 -6.03
C VAL A 16 -1.32 19.60 -6.00
N ASN A 17 -2.48 20.11 -5.58
CA ASN A 17 -3.75 19.37 -5.66
C ASN A 17 -4.19 19.11 -7.11
N GLU A 18 -3.88 20.02 -8.03
CA GLU A 18 -4.07 19.80 -9.47
C GLU A 18 -3.17 18.65 -9.98
N ALA A 19 -1.89 18.64 -9.59
CA ALA A 19 -0.99 17.53 -9.93
C ALA A 19 -1.43 16.20 -9.32
N TYR A 20 -1.88 16.20 -8.05
CA TYR A 20 -2.49 15.04 -7.42
C TYR A 20 -3.69 14.53 -8.22
N SER A 21 -4.60 15.43 -8.60
CA SER A 21 -5.79 15.11 -9.38
C SER A 21 -5.42 14.49 -10.72
N LEU A 22 -4.43 15.04 -11.44
CA LEU A 22 -3.91 14.44 -12.68
C LEU A 22 -3.41 13.01 -12.43
N ARG A 23 -2.63 12.80 -11.37
CA ARG A 23 -2.01 11.51 -11.05
C ARG A 23 -3.03 10.41 -10.73
N ILE A 24 -4.05 10.70 -9.92
CA ILE A 24 -5.11 9.72 -9.59
C ILE A 24 -6.12 9.50 -10.72
N ASN A 25 -6.00 10.23 -11.83
CA ASN A 25 -6.81 10.08 -13.04
C ASN A 25 -5.96 9.65 -14.25
N GLY A 26 -4.86 8.92 -14.03
CA GLY A 26 -4.07 8.31 -15.12
C GLY A 26 -3.09 9.23 -15.85
N HIS A 27 -2.90 10.48 -15.38
CA HIS A 27 -2.01 11.47 -16.00
C HIS A 27 -0.77 11.75 -15.14
N ALA A 28 -0.13 10.69 -14.62
CA ALA A 28 1.03 10.79 -13.73
C ALA A 28 2.25 11.47 -14.36
N ASP A 29 2.44 11.34 -15.68
CA ASP A 29 3.47 12.03 -16.44
C ASP A 29 3.28 13.56 -16.45
N SER A 30 2.04 14.00 -16.68
CA SER A 30 1.64 15.40 -16.66
C SER A 30 1.74 15.98 -15.25
N ALA A 31 1.33 15.21 -14.24
CA ALA A 31 1.53 15.56 -12.84
C ALA A 31 3.02 15.79 -12.52
N LYS A 32 3.92 14.93 -13.00
CA LYS A 32 5.37 15.07 -12.80
C LYS A 32 5.92 16.35 -13.42
N ILE A 33 5.47 16.73 -14.61
CA ILE A 33 5.88 17.99 -15.27
C ILE A 33 5.47 19.19 -14.41
N LEU A 34 4.20 19.23 -13.98
CA LEU A 34 3.67 20.31 -13.15
C LEU A 34 4.40 20.42 -11.81
N LEU A 35 4.62 19.30 -11.12
CA LEU A 35 5.33 19.26 -9.84
C LEU A 35 6.79 19.72 -9.98
N ARG A 36 7.49 19.31 -11.05
CA ARG A 36 8.85 19.79 -11.33
C ARG A 36 8.87 21.31 -11.50
N GLN A 37 7.92 21.89 -12.23
CA GLN A 37 7.84 23.34 -12.35
C GLN A 37 7.63 24.02 -10.98
N ILE A 38 6.73 23.49 -10.14
CA ILE A 38 6.48 24.03 -8.79
C ILE A 38 7.76 23.99 -7.95
N THR A 39 8.49 22.87 -7.98
CA THR A 39 9.73 22.73 -7.19
C THR A 39 10.87 23.62 -7.68
N ILE A 40 10.91 23.98 -8.97
CA ILE A 40 11.87 24.95 -9.50
C ILE A 40 11.51 26.38 -9.06
N GLU A 41 10.22 26.73 -9.13
CA GLU A 41 9.72 28.07 -8.75
C GLU A 41 9.75 28.30 -7.23
N ASN A 42 9.50 27.24 -6.45
CA ASN A 42 9.55 27.25 -5.00
C ASN A 42 10.20 25.97 -4.45
N PRO A 43 11.55 25.93 -4.38
CA PRO A 43 12.28 24.78 -3.85
C PRO A 43 11.99 24.46 -2.37
N LYS A 44 11.34 25.37 -1.64
CA LYS A 44 10.95 25.17 -0.24
C LYS A 44 9.57 24.53 -0.05
N ASN A 45 8.86 24.22 -1.14
CA ASN A 45 7.54 23.60 -1.07
C ASN A 45 7.67 22.10 -0.78
N ALA A 46 7.62 21.72 0.50
CA ALA A 46 7.75 20.32 0.93
C ALA A 46 6.64 19.42 0.37
N LEU A 47 5.40 19.91 0.31
CA LEU A 47 4.27 19.17 -0.25
C LEU A 47 4.46 18.85 -1.74
N ALA A 48 5.06 19.76 -2.51
CA ALA A 48 5.37 19.52 -3.91
C ALA A 48 6.47 18.46 -4.09
N TRP A 49 7.50 18.46 -3.24
CA TRP A 49 8.52 17.40 -3.22
C TRP A 49 7.93 16.05 -2.82
N TYR A 50 7.05 16.03 -1.82
CA TYR A 50 6.32 14.85 -1.38
C TYR A 50 5.45 14.26 -2.49
N GLU A 51 4.63 15.08 -3.17
CA GLU A 51 3.83 14.58 -4.31
C GLU A 51 4.69 14.19 -5.51
N LEU A 52 5.82 14.87 -5.74
CA LEU A 52 6.76 14.49 -6.82
C LEU A 52 7.39 13.12 -6.53
N CYS A 53 7.70 12.83 -5.27
CA CYS A 53 8.14 11.51 -4.82
C CYS A 53 7.09 10.43 -5.14
N ARG A 54 5.83 10.62 -4.73
CA ARG A 54 4.73 9.67 -4.98
C ARG A 54 4.49 9.45 -6.48
N THR A 55 4.55 10.54 -7.25
CA THR A 55 4.40 10.52 -8.71
C THR A 55 5.51 9.72 -9.39
N SER A 56 6.78 9.96 -9.00
CA SER A 56 7.91 9.22 -9.55
C SER A 56 7.80 7.73 -9.25
N LYS A 57 7.40 7.34 -8.04
CA LYS A 57 7.16 5.94 -7.67
C LYS A 57 6.10 5.29 -8.56
N GLN A 58 4.94 5.92 -8.76
CA GLN A 58 3.88 5.39 -9.63
C GLN A 58 4.36 5.15 -11.07
N LEU A 59 5.10 6.10 -11.64
CA LEU A 59 5.66 5.95 -13.00
C LEU A 59 6.62 4.75 -13.12
N GLY A 60 7.32 4.41 -12.04
CA GLY A 60 8.20 3.23 -12.00
C GLY A 60 7.44 1.90 -11.92
N LEU A 61 6.29 1.86 -11.25
CA LEU A 61 5.49 0.63 -11.06
C LEU A 61 4.96 0.05 -12.39
N ALA A 62 4.83 0.88 -13.42
CA ALA A 62 4.39 0.48 -14.75
C ALA A 62 5.46 -0.30 -15.54
N ASN A 63 6.74 -0.13 -15.20
CA ASN A 63 7.87 -0.71 -15.91
C ASN A 63 8.85 -1.36 -14.92
N PRO A 64 8.81 -2.71 -14.77
CA PRO A 64 9.73 -3.43 -13.89
C PRO A 64 11.21 -3.16 -14.16
N MET A 65 11.59 -2.80 -15.39
CA MET A 65 12.98 -2.48 -15.75
C MET A 65 13.44 -1.10 -15.28
N ALA A 66 12.51 -0.21 -14.93
CA ALA A 66 12.79 1.18 -14.50
C ALA A 66 12.43 1.42 -13.02
N ILE A 67 11.99 0.38 -12.31
CA ILE A 67 11.49 0.51 -10.93
C ILE A 67 12.59 0.95 -9.97
N LYS A 68 13.83 0.48 -10.18
CA LYS A 68 14.96 0.81 -9.32
C LYS A 68 15.32 2.30 -9.43
N GLU A 69 15.47 2.80 -10.64
CA GLU A 69 15.78 4.21 -10.91
C GLU A 69 14.66 5.13 -10.40
N SER A 70 13.41 4.70 -10.56
CA SER A 70 12.24 5.41 -10.03
C SER A 70 12.25 5.48 -8.50
N ILE A 71 12.57 4.38 -7.80
CA ILE A 71 12.68 4.34 -6.34
C ILE A 71 13.81 5.26 -5.86
N GLU A 72 14.98 5.22 -6.51
CA GLU A 72 16.11 6.10 -6.18
C GLU A 72 15.78 7.57 -6.40
N GLU A 73 15.07 7.91 -7.49
CA GLU A 73 14.61 9.28 -7.75
C GLU A 73 13.58 9.73 -6.70
N ALA A 74 12.60 8.88 -6.39
CA ALA A 74 11.59 9.14 -5.37
C ALA A 74 12.24 9.36 -3.99
N TYR A 75 13.24 8.55 -3.63
CA TYR A 75 13.96 8.68 -2.37
C TYR A 75 14.68 10.04 -2.25
N ARG A 76 15.26 10.57 -3.34
CA ARG A 76 15.84 11.93 -3.33
C ARG A 76 14.79 13.00 -3.08
N TYR A 77 13.58 12.84 -3.65
CA TYR A 77 12.51 13.81 -3.46
C TYR A 77 11.91 13.79 -2.06
N ILE A 78 11.76 12.62 -1.42
CA ILE A 78 11.27 12.58 -0.04
C ILE A 78 12.27 13.19 0.95
N ILE A 79 13.58 13.03 0.71
CA ILE A 79 14.61 13.71 1.51
C ILE A 79 14.42 15.22 1.44
N LEU A 80 14.21 15.78 0.25
CA LEU A 80 13.95 17.21 0.08
C LEU A 80 12.66 17.66 0.78
N ALA A 81 11.61 16.83 0.81
CA ALA A 81 10.39 17.15 1.55
C ALA A 81 10.66 17.21 3.07
N VAL A 82 11.36 16.21 3.61
CA VAL A 82 11.75 16.15 5.04
C VAL A 82 12.69 17.28 5.43
N GLU A 83 13.67 17.64 4.59
CA GLU A 83 14.58 18.76 4.85
C GLU A 83 13.86 20.11 4.95
N ASN A 84 12.77 20.28 4.19
CA ASN A 84 11.97 21.51 4.21
C ASN A 84 10.94 21.55 5.36
N GLU A 85 10.45 20.39 5.80
CA GLU A 85 9.53 20.25 6.94
C GLU A 85 9.92 19.05 7.82
N PRO A 86 10.98 19.17 8.66
CA PRO A 86 11.54 18.04 9.40
C PRO A 86 10.66 17.53 10.54
N GLU A 87 9.71 18.35 11.00
CA GLU A 87 8.73 17.97 12.04
C GLU A 87 7.45 17.34 11.45
N ASN A 88 7.42 17.10 10.14
CA ASN A 88 6.26 16.50 9.46
C ASN A 88 6.36 14.96 9.47
N ALA A 89 5.68 14.33 10.43
CA ALA A 89 5.67 12.88 10.61
C ALA A 89 5.22 12.12 9.35
N LEU A 90 4.30 12.67 8.54
CA LEU A 90 3.84 12.02 7.31
C LEU A 90 4.98 11.89 6.28
N TYR A 91 5.80 12.92 6.11
CA TYR A 91 6.92 12.85 5.17
C TYR A 91 8.00 11.89 5.65
N LEU A 92 8.24 11.87 6.96
CA LEU A 92 9.22 10.98 7.56
C LEU A 92 8.76 9.51 7.53
N SER A 93 7.48 9.24 7.81
CA SER A 93 6.86 7.92 7.65
C SER A 93 6.92 7.47 6.20
N TYR A 94 6.60 8.36 5.25
CA TYR A 94 6.68 8.01 3.82
C TYR A 94 8.14 7.76 3.37
N LYS A 95 9.13 8.45 3.94
CA LYS A 95 10.56 8.11 3.76
C LYS A 95 10.85 6.70 4.26
N GLY A 96 10.40 6.36 5.46
CA GLY A 96 10.48 5.01 6.03
C GLY A 96 9.80 3.95 5.14
N SER A 97 8.67 4.27 4.49
CA SER A 97 8.00 3.35 3.55
C SER A 97 8.85 3.05 2.29
N ILE A 98 9.68 4.01 1.86
CA ILE A 98 10.62 3.80 0.74
C ILE A 98 11.83 3.00 1.20
N GLU A 99 12.35 3.29 2.39
CA GLU A 99 13.43 2.51 3.02
C GLU A 99 13.00 1.06 3.27
N THR A 100 11.76 0.84 3.68
CA THR A 100 11.13 -0.49 3.79
C THR A 100 11.17 -1.23 2.47
N LEU A 101 10.77 -0.58 1.37
CA LEU A 101 10.84 -1.19 0.05
C LEU A 101 12.29 -1.48 -0.39
N GLN A 102 13.23 -0.58 -0.10
CA GLN A 102 14.65 -0.79 -0.38
C GLN A 102 15.23 -1.96 0.41
N PHE A 103 14.88 -2.06 1.69
CA PHE A 103 15.25 -3.16 2.57
C PHE A 103 14.68 -4.49 2.06
N TYR A 104 13.37 -4.53 1.77
CA TYR A 104 12.72 -5.72 1.21
C TYR A 104 13.38 -6.18 -0.09
N LEU A 105 13.67 -5.26 -1.02
CA LEU A 105 14.37 -5.60 -2.26
C LEU A 105 15.81 -6.08 -1.99
N ALA A 106 16.50 -5.50 -1.01
CA ALA A 106 17.83 -5.93 -0.60
C ALA A 106 17.82 -7.36 -0.05
N LEU A 107 16.82 -7.73 0.76
CA LEU A 107 16.60 -9.10 1.24
C LEU A 107 16.38 -10.07 0.07
N GLN A 108 15.47 -9.74 -0.85
CA GLN A 108 15.15 -10.59 -2.01
C GLN A 108 16.37 -10.81 -2.94
N MET A 109 17.31 -9.86 -2.97
CA MET A 109 18.54 -9.96 -3.75
C MET A 109 19.72 -10.59 -2.98
N GLY A 110 19.54 -11.02 -1.73
CA GLY A 110 20.61 -11.58 -0.91
C GLY A 110 21.73 -10.57 -0.62
N ASN A 111 21.39 -9.29 -0.46
CA ASN A 111 22.36 -8.23 -0.20
C ASN A 111 22.93 -8.35 1.22
N GLU A 112 24.25 -8.51 1.34
CA GLU A 112 24.97 -8.63 2.62
C GLU A 112 24.77 -7.41 3.55
N LYS A 113 24.32 -6.27 3.01
CA LYS A 113 24.02 -5.05 3.77
C LYS A 113 22.56 -4.92 4.21
N ALA A 114 21.74 -5.96 4.09
CA ALA A 114 20.32 -5.89 4.48
C ALA A 114 20.14 -5.38 5.93
N ALA A 115 20.99 -5.82 6.86
CA ALA A 115 20.96 -5.36 8.25
C ALA A 115 21.21 -3.85 8.40
N ASP A 116 22.06 -3.24 7.57
CA ASP A 116 22.31 -1.78 7.59
C ASP A 116 21.04 -1.01 7.16
N TYR A 117 20.28 -1.54 6.19
CA TYR A 117 19.02 -0.95 5.77
C TYR A 117 17.96 -1.04 6.86
N LEU A 118 17.87 -2.17 7.59
CA LEU A 118 16.92 -2.31 8.69
C LEU A 118 17.26 -1.38 9.87
N ALA A 119 18.55 -1.20 10.18
CA ALA A 119 18.98 -0.25 11.20
C ALA A 119 18.63 1.21 10.82
N LEU A 120 18.85 1.60 9.56
CA LEU A 120 18.44 2.92 9.05
C LEU A 120 16.92 3.10 9.12
N LEU A 121 16.17 2.07 8.74
CA LEU A 121 14.70 2.07 8.79
C LEU A 121 14.20 2.28 10.22
N GLU A 122 14.76 1.54 11.18
CA GLU A 122 14.44 1.67 12.61
C GLU A 122 14.72 3.09 13.12
N GLU A 123 15.84 3.71 12.73
CA GLU A 123 16.16 5.10 13.08
C GLU A 123 15.12 6.09 12.53
N THR A 124 14.75 5.94 11.25
CA THR A 124 13.71 6.76 10.62
C THR A 124 12.38 6.61 11.35
N TYR A 125 11.91 5.38 11.61
CA TYR A 125 10.64 5.14 12.27
C TYR A 125 10.62 5.56 13.74
N ASN A 126 11.72 5.38 14.49
CA ASN A 126 11.81 5.93 15.83
C ASN A 126 11.68 7.47 15.83
N SER A 127 12.19 8.14 14.79
CA SER A 127 12.01 9.58 14.61
C SER A 127 10.56 9.94 14.27
N VAL A 128 9.84 9.09 13.52
CA VAL A 128 8.38 9.24 13.32
C VAL A 128 7.65 9.18 14.66
N PHE A 129 7.91 8.16 15.47
CA PHE A 129 7.21 7.96 16.75
C PHE A 129 7.45 9.08 17.77
N GLN A 130 8.59 9.77 17.68
CA GLN A 130 8.87 10.96 18.49
C GLN A 130 8.01 12.16 18.09
N LEU A 131 7.70 12.31 16.81
CA LEU A 131 6.83 13.36 16.30
C LEU A 131 5.35 13.02 16.48
N ASP A 132 4.99 11.78 16.16
CA ASP A 132 3.63 11.27 16.23
C ASP A 132 3.61 9.76 16.54
N PRO A 133 3.23 9.35 17.77
CA PRO A 133 3.20 7.95 18.16
C PRO A 133 2.02 7.16 17.56
N THR A 134 1.12 7.80 16.80
CA THR A 134 -0.06 7.16 16.20
C THR A 134 0.23 6.43 14.88
N TYR A 135 1.47 6.50 14.37
CA TYR A 135 1.94 5.72 13.22
C TYR A 135 2.18 4.26 13.60
N THR A 136 1.09 3.56 13.89
CA THR A 136 1.11 2.19 14.38
C THR A 136 1.57 1.19 13.32
N GLU A 137 1.31 1.46 12.04
CA GLU A 137 1.68 0.61 10.90
C GLU A 137 3.19 0.56 10.69
N ASP A 138 3.88 1.69 10.90
CA ASP A 138 5.34 1.77 10.86
C ASP A 138 5.95 0.90 11.98
N LYS A 139 5.32 0.89 13.16
CA LYS A 139 5.76 0.03 14.27
C LYS A 139 5.45 -1.44 14.01
N LEU A 140 4.31 -1.77 13.43
CA LEU A 140 3.97 -3.13 13.00
C LEU A 140 4.98 -3.67 11.98
N THR A 141 5.47 -2.83 11.08
CA THR A 141 6.51 -3.19 10.10
C THR A 141 7.82 -3.57 10.80
N LEU A 142 8.21 -2.85 11.86
CA LEU A 142 9.36 -3.23 12.68
C LEU A 142 9.13 -4.53 13.45
N VAL A 143 7.93 -4.77 13.98
CA VAL A 143 7.58 -6.05 14.63
C VAL A 143 7.72 -7.20 13.64
N GLU A 144 7.19 -7.06 12.42
CA GLU A 144 7.29 -8.09 11.37
C GLU A 144 8.75 -8.41 11.05
N PHE A 145 9.59 -7.40 10.80
CA PHE A 145 10.98 -7.64 10.42
C PHE A 145 11.84 -8.14 11.57
N PHE A 146 11.74 -7.54 12.76
CA PHE A 146 12.54 -7.99 13.90
C PHE A 146 12.11 -9.37 14.42
N GLY A 147 10.82 -9.70 14.34
CA GLY A 147 10.29 -10.99 14.79
C GLY A 147 10.42 -12.10 13.75
N GLY A 148 10.29 -11.77 12.46
CA GLY A 148 10.24 -12.75 11.36
C GLY A 148 11.58 -13.07 10.70
N LEU A 149 12.63 -12.26 10.93
CA LEU A 149 13.95 -12.50 10.34
C LEU A 149 14.89 -13.23 11.31
N PRO A 150 15.86 -14.00 10.79
CA PRO A 150 16.92 -14.54 11.61
C PRO A 150 17.92 -13.44 12.03
N PRO A 151 18.70 -13.64 13.11
CA PRO A 151 19.60 -12.61 13.64
C PRO A 151 20.67 -12.11 12.66
N ASP A 152 21.15 -12.98 11.76
CA ASP A 152 22.13 -12.64 10.73
C ASP A 152 21.56 -11.74 9.62
N MET A 153 20.22 -11.67 9.49
CA MET A 153 19.51 -10.77 8.59
C MET A 153 18.93 -9.54 9.32
N GLY A 154 19.27 -9.33 10.59
CA GLY A 154 18.83 -8.20 11.40
C GLY A 154 17.62 -8.47 12.29
N GLY A 155 17.15 -9.72 12.37
CA GLY A 155 16.13 -10.14 13.34
C GLY A 155 16.55 -9.86 14.78
N ASP A 156 15.61 -9.37 15.58
CA ASP A 156 15.81 -9.02 16.98
C ASP A 156 14.51 -9.25 17.78
N PRO A 157 14.30 -10.48 18.31
CA PRO A 157 13.07 -10.82 19.02
C PRO A 157 12.79 -9.93 20.24
N GLU A 158 13.83 -9.38 20.89
CA GLU A 158 13.66 -8.48 22.04
C GLU A 158 13.06 -7.14 21.60
N LYS A 159 13.53 -6.58 20.47
CA LYS A 159 12.92 -5.38 19.88
C LYS A 159 11.52 -5.65 19.39
N ALA A 160 11.29 -6.79 18.74
CA ALA A 160 9.97 -7.17 18.26
C ALA A 160 8.95 -7.22 19.41
N GLU A 161 9.30 -7.88 20.52
CA GLU A 161 8.45 -7.98 21.70
C GLU A 161 8.21 -6.61 22.37
N LYS A 162 9.26 -5.77 22.43
CA LYS A 162 9.12 -4.39 22.94
C LYS A 162 8.09 -3.61 22.14
N TYR A 163 8.22 -3.58 20.80
CA TYR A 163 7.30 -2.85 19.94
C TYR A 163 5.89 -3.42 19.96
N ALA A 164 5.73 -4.75 20.03
CA ALA A 164 4.44 -5.40 20.19
C ALA A 164 3.75 -5.01 21.51
N THR A 165 4.48 -5.02 22.62
CA THR A 165 3.95 -4.60 23.94
C THR A 165 3.51 -3.14 23.93
N GLU A 166 4.25 -2.25 23.26
CA GLU A 166 3.85 -0.85 23.10
C GLU A 166 2.55 -0.71 22.30
N LEU A 167 2.34 -1.54 21.27
CA LEU A 167 1.11 -1.55 20.45
C LEU A 167 -0.08 -2.09 21.25
N GLU A 168 0.10 -3.17 22.01
CA GLU A 168 -0.91 -3.75 22.91
C GLU A 168 -1.40 -2.75 23.97
N ALA A 169 -0.50 -1.92 24.49
CA ALA A 169 -0.86 -0.88 25.43
C ALA A 169 -1.61 0.29 24.78
N ALA A 170 -1.46 0.51 23.46
CA ALA A 170 -2.00 1.66 22.75
C ALA A 170 -3.39 1.40 22.15
N ASP A 171 -3.55 0.28 21.44
CA ASP A 171 -4.80 -0.09 20.79
C ASP A 171 -4.93 -1.62 20.71
N MET A 172 -6.12 -2.12 21.05
CA MET A 172 -6.34 -3.56 21.14
C MET A 172 -6.22 -4.26 19.77
N ILE A 173 -6.66 -3.64 18.68
CA ILE A 173 -6.62 -4.26 17.34
C ILE A 173 -5.22 -4.25 16.78
N THR A 174 -4.52 -3.13 16.89
CA THR A 174 -3.13 -3.01 16.48
C THR A 174 -2.22 -3.88 17.34
N GLY A 175 -2.44 -3.93 18.66
CA GLY A 175 -1.79 -4.89 19.55
C GLY A 175 -2.03 -6.33 19.13
N ALA A 176 -3.28 -6.66 18.77
CA ALA A 176 -3.62 -8.00 18.32
C ALA A 176 -2.90 -8.38 17.01
N LYS A 177 -2.79 -7.44 16.06
CA LYS A 177 -1.99 -7.58 14.83
C LYS A 177 -0.51 -7.77 15.14
N ALA A 178 0.04 -7.04 16.10
CA ALA A 178 1.44 -7.16 16.51
C ALA A 178 1.72 -8.53 17.13
N ARG A 179 0.83 -9.00 18.00
CA ARG A 179 0.97 -10.30 18.65
C ARG A 179 0.84 -11.45 17.64
N GLU A 180 -0.07 -11.35 16.66
CA GLU A 180 -0.19 -12.31 15.56
C GLU A 180 1.14 -12.51 14.82
N LEU A 181 1.87 -11.42 14.52
CA LEU A 181 3.17 -11.48 13.84
C LEU A 181 4.24 -12.25 14.62
N LEU A 182 4.07 -12.39 15.94
CA LEU A 182 4.99 -13.10 16.84
C LEU A 182 4.48 -14.49 17.24
N MET A 183 3.29 -14.88 16.78
CA MET A 183 2.75 -16.21 17.05
C MET A 183 3.52 -17.28 16.27
N PRO A 184 3.74 -18.47 16.86
CA PRO A 184 4.29 -19.62 16.14
C PRO A 184 3.47 -19.98 14.91
N GLU A 185 4.13 -20.47 13.86
CA GLU A 185 3.48 -20.87 12.60
C GLU A 185 2.36 -21.92 12.78
N ASP A 186 2.44 -22.76 13.82
CA ASP A 186 1.44 -23.79 14.14
C ASP A 186 0.35 -23.33 15.11
N ALA A 187 0.33 -22.03 15.46
CA ALA A 187 -0.67 -21.48 16.36
C ALA A 187 -2.07 -21.47 15.74
N ASP A 188 -3.10 -21.51 16.59
CA ASP A 188 -4.50 -21.37 16.15
C ASP A 188 -4.88 -19.90 15.97
N TYR A 189 -4.49 -19.34 14.82
CA TYR A 189 -4.80 -17.97 14.42
C TYR A 189 -6.30 -17.70 14.34
N VAL A 190 -7.12 -18.71 14.01
CA VAL A 190 -8.58 -18.57 13.91
C VAL A 190 -9.17 -18.36 15.29
N SER A 191 -8.83 -19.21 16.26
CA SER A 191 -9.31 -19.07 17.65
C SER A 191 -8.85 -17.76 18.27
N TYR A 192 -7.61 -17.34 17.99
CA TYR A 192 -7.08 -16.07 18.44
C TYR A 192 -7.92 -14.89 17.95
N TRP A 193 -8.12 -14.76 16.63
CA TRP A 193 -8.89 -13.65 16.06
C TRP A 193 -10.39 -13.72 16.36
N LYS A 194 -10.95 -14.92 16.55
CA LYS A 194 -12.33 -15.07 17.04
C LYS A 194 -12.51 -14.43 18.41
N GLY A 195 -11.57 -14.64 19.35
CA GLY A 195 -11.62 -13.99 20.67
C GLY A 195 -11.63 -12.46 20.56
N ILE A 196 -10.76 -11.90 19.71
CA ILE A 196 -10.71 -10.45 19.45
C ILE A 196 -12.03 -9.92 18.87
N VAL A 197 -12.61 -10.65 17.91
CA VAL A 197 -13.90 -10.30 17.28
C VAL A 197 -15.07 -10.47 18.26
N GLU A 198 -15.04 -11.44 19.17
CA GLU A 198 -16.09 -11.62 20.19
C GLU A 198 -16.15 -10.44 21.16
N GLU A 199 -14.98 -9.90 21.55
CA GLU A 199 -14.89 -8.69 22.37
C GLU A 199 -15.25 -7.42 21.58
N ASN A 200 -15.08 -7.44 20.24
CA ASN A 200 -15.21 -6.27 19.36
C ASN A 200 -15.99 -6.57 18.08
N SER A 201 -17.20 -7.09 18.22
CA SER A 201 -17.99 -7.62 17.09
C SER A 201 -18.37 -6.59 16.02
N GLY A 202 -18.15 -5.30 16.29
CA GLY A 202 -18.37 -4.18 15.37
C GLY A 202 -17.11 -3.54 14.79
N ASN A 203 -15.92 -4.13 14.99
CA ASN A 203 -14.69 -3.59 14.45
C ASN A 203 -14.36 -4.21 13.07
N ALA A 204 -14.31 -3.36 12.04
CA ALA A 204 -14.09 -3.81 10.67
C ALA A 204 -12.66 -4.34 10.43
N ASP A 205 -11.65 -3.82 11.13
CA ASP A 205 -10.27 -4.30 11.05
C ASP A 205 -10.10 -5.68 11.69
N ALA A 206 -10.78 -5.94 12.81
CA ALA A 206 -10.80 -7.27 13.45
C ALA A 206 -11.40 -8.33 12.52
N LEU A 207 -12.53 -7.99 11.89
CA LEU A 207 -13.21 -8.85 10.91
C LEU A 207 -12.37 -9.05 9.65
N GLN A 208 -11.67 -8.01 9.19
CA GLN A 208 -10.71 -8.13 8.10
C GLN A 208 -9.56 -9.08 8.48
N ALA A 209 -8.97 -8.96 9.67
CA ALA A 209 -7.89 -9.84 10.09
C ALA A 209 -8.35 -11.30 10.22
N LEU A 210 -9.52 -11.54 10.83
CA LEU A 210 -10.12 -12.87 10.89
C LEU A 210 -10.41 -13.44 9.49
N GLY A 211 -10.94 -12.61 8.58
CA GLY A 211 -11.19 -13.02 7.20
C GLY A 211 -9.92 -13.38 6.44
N ARG A 212 -8.83 -12.64 6.66
CA ARG A 212 -7.50 -12.95 6.11
C ARG A 212 -7.00 -14.29 6.62
N VAL A 213 -7.09 -14.54 7.92
CA VAL A 213 -6.69 -15.83 8.52
C VAL A 213 -7.53 -16.98 7.94
N TYR A 214 -8.82 -16.78 7.71
CA TYR A 214 -9.64 -17.79 7.04
C TYR A 214 -9.20 -18.04 5.58
N LEU A 215 -8.78 -17.02 4.83
CA LEU A 215 -8.20 -17.22 3.50
C LEU A 215 -6.90 -18.02 3.56
N PHE A 216 -6.03 -17.73 4.53
CA PHE A 216 -4.80 -18.50 4.73
C PHE A 216 -5.07 -19.98 5.03
N MET A 217 -6.18 -20.28 5.71
CA MET A 217 -6.63 -21.64 6.02
C MET A 217 -7.49 -22.27 4.90
N ASP A 218 -7.54 -21.67 3.70
CA ASP A 218 -8.39 -22.08 2.58
C ASP A 218 -9.90 -22.16 2.91
N ASN A 219 -10.35 -21.50 3.99
CA ASN A 219 -11.76 -21.44 4.39
C ASN A 219 -12.45 -20.20 3.80
N ILE A 220 -12.70 -20.26 2.50
CA ILE A 220 -13.17 -19.14 1.69
C ILE A 220 -14.57 -18.65 2.10
N ASP A 221 -15.45 -19.57 2.52
CA ASP A 221 -16.82 -19.23 2.91
C ASP A 221 -16.83 -18.33 4.16
N GLU A 222 -16.06 -18.69 5.19
CA GLU A 222 -15.94 -17.88 6.41
C GLU A 222 -15.17 -16.58 6.15
N ALA A 223 -14.13 -16.61 5.30
CA ALA A 223 -13.43 -15.40 4.88
C ALA A 223 -14.37 -14.39 4.21
N THR A 224 -15.19 -14.86 3.25
CA THR A 224 -16.15 -14.03 2.52
C THR A 224 -17.19 -13.44 3.47
N ASN A 225 -17.67 -14.21 4.45
CA ASN A 225 -18.59 -13.73 5.48
C ASN A 225 -17.96 -12.63 6.35
N CYS A 226 -16.71 -12.82 6.78
CA CYS A 226 -15.98 -11.83 7.58
C CYS A 226 -15.75 -10.54 6.79
N TYR A 227 -15.29 -10.63 5.55
CA TYR A 227 -15.08 -9.47 4.68
C TYR A 227 -16.38 -8.75 4.36
N GLN A 228 -17.48 -9.47 4.11
CA GLN A 228 -18.77 -8.82 3.89
C GLN A 228 -19.23 -8.04 5.12
N LYS A 229 -19.03 -8.58 6.33
CA LYS A 229 -19.32 -7.85 7.58
C LYS A 229 -18.42 -6.63 7.75
N ALA A 230 -17.12 -6.76 7.49
CA ALA A 230 -16.18 -5.63 7.54
C ALA A 230 -16.59 -4.51 6.58
N ILE A 231 -16.92 -4.82 5.31
CA ILE A 231 -17.38 -3.86 4.31
C ILE A 231 -18.72 -3.20 4.71
N ASN A 232 -19.63 -3.94 5.36
CA ASN A 232 -20.89 -3.40 5.82
C ASN A 232 -20.73 -2.39 6.98
N ILE A 233 -19.71 -2.61 7.84
CA ILE A 233 -19.37 -1.71 8.94
C ILE A 233 -18.61 -0.50 8.42
N ASP A 234 -17.61 -0.74 7.57
CA ASP A 234 -16.78 0.28 6.95
C ASP A 234 -16.73 0.10 5.42
N PRO A 235 -17.57 0.82 4.67
CA PRO A 235 -17.58 0.80 3.21
C PRO A 235 -16.26 1.19 2.55
N SER A 236 -15.33 1.84 3.28
CA SER A 236 -14.01 2.17 2.74
C SER A 236 -13.14 0.93 2.49
N LYS A 237 -13.44 -0.19 3.16
CA LYS A 237 -12.77 -1.49 2.99
C LYS A 237 -13.27 -2.31 1.80
N ASN A 238 -13.84 -1.65 0.78
CA ASN A 238 -14.33 -2.32 -0.43
C ASN A 238 -13.22 -3.00 -1.24
N ASP A 239 -11.96 -2.65 -1.00
CA ASP A 239 -10.78 -3.31 -1.53
C ASP A 239 -10.62 -4.76 -1.03
N LEU A 240 -11.33 -5.19 0.01
CA LEU A 240 -11.41 -6.59 0.42
C LEU A 240 -12.00 -7.52 -0.67
N TYR A 241 -12.80 -6.98 -1.60
CA TYR A 241 -13.19 -7.74 -2.80
C TYR A 241 -11.99 -8.02 -3.71
N LEU A 242 -11.00 -7.13 -3.75
CA LEU A 242 -9.76 -7.38 -4.49
C LEU A 242 -8.95 -8.47 -3.80
N ASP A 243 -8.92 -8.52 -2.47
CA ASP A 243 -8.20 -9.58 -1.76
C ASP A 243 -8.82 -10.97 -1.99
N LEU A 244 -10.15 -11.09 -2.05
CA LEU A 244 -10.81 -12.33 -2.48
C LEU A 244 -10.47 -12.72 -3.92
N GLY A 245 -10.54 -11.78 -4.87
CA GLY A 245 -10.21 -12.07 -6.25
C GLY A 245 -8.73 -12.42 -6.44
N ARG A 246 -7.81 -11.76 -5.72
CA ARG A 246 -6.37 -12.10 -5.70
C ARG A 246 -6.13 -13.50 -5.15
N TYR A 247 -6.84 -13.91 -4.12
CA TYR A 247 -6.76 -15.28 -3.59
C TYR A 247 -7.11 -16.30 -4.68
N TYR A 248 -8.20 -16.11 -5.42
CA TYR A 248 -8.55 -16.99 -6.55
C TYR A 248 -7.52 -16.95 -7.69
N MET A 249 -6.93 -15.78 -7.96
CA MET A 249 -5.82 -15.69 -8.92
C MET A 249 -4.61 -16.50 -8.45
N MET A 250 -4.28 -16.44 -7.17
CA MET A 250 -3.18 -17.22 -6.61
C MET A 250 -3.44 -18.72 -6.74
N MET A 251 -4.67 -19.18 -6.51
CA MET A 251 -5.05 -20.58 -6.75
C MET A 251 -4.80 -20.99 -8.22
N ALA A 252 -5.17 -20.16 -9.19
CA ALA A 252 -4.91 -20.41 -10.61
C ALA A 252 -3.41 -20.46 -10.93
N MET A 253 -2.64 -19.55 -10.33
CA MET A 253 -1.19 -19.47 -10.56
C MET A 253 -0.44 -20.67 -9.96
N GLN A 254 -0.86 -21.15 -8.80
CA GLN A 254 -0.28 -22.32 -8.14
C GLN A 254 -0.73 -23.64 -8.80
N ASN A 255 -1.98 -23.69 -9.27
CA ASN A 255 -2.52 -24.84 -9.98
C ASN A 255 -3.28 -24.40 -11.24
N PRO A 256 -2.60 -24.36 -12.41
CA PRO A 256 -3.22 -23.93 -13.67
C PRO A 256 -4.46 -24.73 -14.08
N ALA A 257 -4.64 -25.96 -13.59
CA ALA A 257 -5.84 -26.75 -13.85
C ALA A 257 -7.11 -26.16 -13.22
N LEU A 258 -6.98 -25.27 -12.23
CA LEU A 258 -8.10 -24.57 -11.61
C LEU A 258 -8.55 -23.33 -12.38
N THR A 259 -7.76 -22.85 -13.34
CA THR A 259 -7.96 -21.56 -14.03
C THR A 259 -9.39 -21.38 -14.53
N ASP A 260 -9.93 -22.34 -15.28
CA ASP A 260 -11.28 -22.24 -15.86
C ASP A 260 -12.38 -22.15 -14.78
N SER A 261 -12.17 -22.81 -13.64
CA SER A 261 -13.12 -22.81 -12.52
C SER A 261 -13.05 -21.54 -11.67
N VAL A 262 -11.87 -20.93 -11.54
CA VAL A 262 -11.66 -19.77 -10.67
C VAL A 262 -11.74 -18.44 -11.42
N ALA A 263 -11.50 -18.42 -12.73
CA ALA A 263 -11.59 -17.19 -13.53
C ALA A 263 -12.94 -16.45 -13.36
N PRO A 264 -14.11 -17.14 -13.40
CA PRO A 264 -15.40 -16.48 -13.13
C PRO A 264 -15.52 -15.90 -11.70
N LEU A 265 -14.83 -16.50 -10.72
CA LEU A 265 -14.81 -16.02 -9.34
C LEU A 265 -13.96 -14.76 -9.21
N VAL A 266 -12.80 -14.72 -9.86
CA VAL A 266 -11.96 -13.50 -9.98
C VAL A 266 -12.77 -12.36 -10.58
N GLU A 267 -13.43 -12.61 -11.72
CA GLU A 267 -14.26 -11.61 -12.38
C GLU A 267 -15.40 -11.11 -11.48
N LYS A 268 -16.09 -12.02 -10.79
CA LYS A 268 -17.18 -11.68 -9.88
C LYS A 268 -16.71 -10.72 -8.79
N GLU A 269 -15.64 -11.05 -8.07
CA GLU A 269 -15.19 -10.25 -6.94
C GLU A 269 -14.61 -8.91 -7.40
N PHE A 270 -13.82 -8.88 -8.47
CA PHE A 270 -13.31 -7.61 -9.00
C PHE A 270 -14.41 -6.70 -9.55
N ASN A 271 -15.46 -7.27 -10.14
CA ASN A 271 -16.62 -6.49 -10.56
C ASN A 271 -17.38 -5.89 -9.37
N LYS A 272 -17.40 -6.53 -8.18
CA LYS A 272 -17.97 -5.90 -6.98
C LYS A 272 -17.18 -4.65 -6.58
N PHE A 273 -15.86 -4.71 -6.62
CA PHE A 273 -15.00 -3.55 -6.38
C PHE A 273 -15.21 -2.45 -7.44
N LEU A 274 -15.12 -2.79 -8.73
CA LEU A 274 -15.24 -1.84 -9.84
C LEU A 274 -16.59 -1.10 -9.86
N ASN A 275 -17.66 -1.75 -9.40
CA ASN A 275 -19.00 -1.16 -9.34
C ASN A 275 -19.34 -0.53 -7.97
N PHE A 276 -18.41 -0.52 -7.02
CA PHE A 276 -18.63 0.07 -5.70
C PHE A 276 -18.89 1.58 -5.79
N LYS A 277 -19.55 2.15 -4.77
CA LYS A 277 -19.85 3.58 -4.68
C LYS A 277 -19.30 4.17 -3.36
N PRO A 278 -18.50 5.25 -3.39
CA PRO A 278 -18.02 5.98 -4.58
C PRO A 278 -17.15 5.11 -5.50
N GLU A 279 -17.07 5.50 -6.78
CA GLU A 279 -16.31 4.74 -7.77
C GLU A 279 -14.83 4.70 -7.41
N PRO A 280 -14.14 3.54 -7.58
CA PRO A 280 -12.71 3.46 -7.32
C PRO A 280 -11.90 4.39 -8.23
N ILE A 281 -10.76 4.85 -7.74
CA ILE A 281 -9.84 5.71 -8.50
C ILE A 281 -9.23 4.98 -9.71
N ALA A 282 -8.87 5.74 -10.75
CA ALA A 282 -8.42 5.18 -12.03
C ALA A 282 -7.23 4.20 -11.91
N PRO A 283 -6.18 4.45 -11.09
CA PRO A 283 -5.08 3.48 -10.92
C PRO A 283 -5.53 2.13 -10.35
N MET A 284 -6.50 2.13 -9.42
CA MET A 284 -7.02 0.90 -8.82
C MET A 284 -7.96 0.16 -9.79
N GLN A 285 -8.77 0.89 -10.56
CA GLN A 285 -9.57 0.29 -11.63
C GLN A 285 -8.67 -0.32 -12.71
N ALA A 286 -7.62 0.40 -13.13
CA ALA A 286 -6.65 -0.06 -14.11
C ALA A 286 -5.92 -1.32 -13.63
N TRP A 287 -5.49 -1.35 -12.37
CA TRP A 287 -4.89 -2.53 -11.76
C TRP A 287 -5.84 -3.74 -11.76
N ALA A 288 -7.10 -3.56 -11.34
CA ALA A 288 -8.11 -4.62 -11.37
C ALA A 288 -8.36 -5.14 -12.80
N TYR A 289 -8.52 -4.25 -13.79
CA TYR A 289 -8.65 -4.65 -15.20
C TYR A 289 -7.39 -5.32 -15.75
N GLY A 290 -6.19 -4.92 -15.33
CA GLY A 290 -4.95 -5.57 -15.71
C GLY A 290 -4.88 -7.02 -15.25
N LEU A 291 -5.33 -7.28 -14.03
CA LEU A 291 -5.44 -8.63 -13.48
C LEU A 291 -6.59 -9.44 -14.10
N LEU A 292 -7.73 -8.82 -14.46
CA LEU A 292 -8.79 -9.47 -15.25
C LEU A 292 -8.30 -9.89 -16.63
N SER A 293 -7.47 -9.05 -17.26
CA SER A 293 -6.77 -9.41 -18.49
C SER A 293 -5.86 -10.62 -18.26
N MET A 294 -5.06 -10.63 -17.20
CA MET A 294 -4.14 -11.72 -16.88
C MET A 294 -4.87 -13.07 -16.73
N ILE A 295 -5.92 -13.13 -15.91
CA ILE A 295 -6.65 -14.39 -15.69
C ILE A 295 -7.37 -14.87 -16.96
N ASN A 296 -7.93 -13.96 -17.76
CA ASN A 296 -8.56 -14.34 -19.03
C ASN A 296 -7.57 -14.85 -20.07
N ARG A 297 -6.34 -14.32 -20.11
CA ARG A 297 -5.29 -14.92 -20.95
C ARG A 297 -4.96 -16.34 -20.51
N HIS A 298 -4.85 -16.57 -19.20
CA HIS A 298 -4.60 -17.92 -18.68
C HIS A 298 -5.74 -18.90 -18.99
N ALA A 299 -6.99 -18.42 -18.98
CA ALA A 299 -8.18 -19.20 -19.38
C ALA A 299 -8.34 -19.36 -20.91
N GLY A 300 -7.42 -18.83 -21.72
CA GLY A 300 -7.51 -18.88 -23.19
C GLY A 300 -8.48 -17.89 -23.83
N ASN A 301 -9.13 -17.01 -23.04
CA ASN A 301 -10.08 -15.99 -23.48
C ASN A 301 -9.35 -14.72 -23.99
N VAL A 302 -8.52 -14.86 -25.02
CA VAL A 302 -7.60 -13.80 -25.48
C VAL A 302 -8.32 -12.50 -25.87
N GLU A 303 -9.45 -12.58 -26.59
CA GLU A 303 -10.20 -11.38 -27.01
C GLU A 303 -10.77 -10.60 -25.82
N VAL A 304 -11.21 -11.31 -24.77
CA VAL A 304 -11.71 -10.69 -23.54
C VAL A 304 -10.57 -10.04 -22.77
N ALA A 305 -9.43 -10.74 -22.69
CA ALA A 305 -8.24 -10.20 -22.06
C ALA A 305 -7.73 -8.92 -22.73
N ASP A 306 -7.70 -8.87 -24.07
CA ASP A 306 -7.27 -7.69 -24.81
C ASP A 306 -8.19 -6.49 -24.53
N LYS A 307 -9.50 -6.70 -24.40
CA LYS A 307 -10.45 -5.65 -24.00
C LYS A 307 -10.18 -5.13 -22.60
N PHE A 308 -9.94 -6.01 -21.63
CA PHE A 308 -9.60 -5.59 -20.26
C PHE A 308 -8.27 -4.85 -20.21
N LEU A 309 -7.25 -5.30 -20.94
CA LEU A 309 -5.96 -4.59 -21.00
C LEU A 309 -6.09 -3.21 -21.64
N ALA A 310 -6.86 -3.10 -22.73
CA ALA A 310 -7.14 -1.82 -23.35
C ALA A 310 -7.85 -0.87 -22.37
N LYS A 311 -8.82 -1.38 -21.60
CA LYS A 311 -9.52 -0.59 -20.59
C LYS A 311 -8.59 -0.14 -19.46
N ALA A 312 -7.70 -1.02 -19.00
CA ALA A 312 -6.72 -0.68 -17.98
C ALA A 312 -5.79 0.45 -18.43
N ASN A 313 -5.26 0.36 -19.65
CA ASN A 313 -4.36 1.39 -20.21
C ASN A 313 -5.08 2.71 -20.52
N GLU A 314 -6.38 2.67 -20.83
CA GLU A 314 -7.20 3.89 -20.99
C GLU A 314 -7.36 4.63 -19.65
N LEU A 315 -7.56 3.90 -18.55
CA LEU A 315 -7.77 4.47 -17.22
C LEU A 315 -6.48 5.03 -16.61
N ASP A 316 -5.40 4.25 -16.64
CA ASP A 316 -4.09 4.69 -16.18
C ASP A 316 -3.02 3.90 -16.93
N PRO A 317 -2.30 4.44 -17.92
CA PRO A 317 -1.22 3.72 -18.60
C PRO A 317 -0.02 3.40 -17.68
N PHE A 318 0.05 4.01 -16.50
CA PHE A 318 1.12 3.84 -15.52
C PHE A 318 0.72 2.97 -14.32
N PHE A 319 -0.36 2.19 -14.43
CA PHE A 319 -0.80 1.31 -13.35
C PHE A 319 0.23 0.22 -13.04
N SER A 320 0.26 -0.22 -11.77
CA SER A 320 1.16 -1.28 -11.30
C SER A 320 0.92 -2.60 -12.06
N LYS A 321 2.00 -3.27 -12.49
CA LYS A 321 1.92 -4.61 -13.09
C LYS A 321 2.15 -5.75 -12.10
N ALA A 322 2.33 -5.43 -10.81
CA ALA A 322 2.51 -6.42 -9.76
C ALA A 322 1.19 -7.14 -9.43
N SER A 323 1.28 -8.40 -8.98
CA SER A 323 0.15 -9.18 -8.46
C SER A 323 -0.30 -8.72 -7.06
N GLY A 324 0.58 -8.04 -6.32
CA GLY A 324 0.25 -7.38 -5.06
C GLY A 324 -0.67 -6.19 -5.28
N LYS A 325 -1.69 -6.05 -4.42
CA LYS A 325 -2.58 -4.88 -4.40
C LYS A 325 -1.74 -3.63 -4.12
N PRO A 326 -1.84 -2.56 -4.93
CA PRO A 326 -1.19 -1.29 -4.63
C PRO A 326 -1.71 -0.72 -3.31
N GLY A 327 -0.82 -0.33 -2.39
CA GLY A 327 -1.22 0.31 -1.13
C GLY A 327 -1.84 1.69 -1.36
N MET A 328 -2.92 2.00 -0.64
CA MET A 328 -3.72 3.22 -0.78
C MET A 328 -3.01 4.49 -0.30
N ALA A 329 -1.98 4.35 0.54
CA ALA A 329 -1.06 5.44 0.86
C ALA A 329 -0.40 6.07 -0.39
N ASN A 330 -0.29 5.34 -1.50
CA ASN A 330 0.19 5.92 -2.77
C ASN A 330 -0.84 6.83 -3.44
N TYR A 331 -2.14 6.72 -3.11
CA TYR A 331 -3.22 7.41 -3.83
C TYR A 331 -4.11 8.31 -2.97
N CYS A 332 -3.95 8.30 -1.64
CA CYS A 332 -4.63 9.24 -0.75
C CYS A 332 -4.33 10.70 -1.11
N ALA A 333 -5.23 11.62 -0.73
CA ALA A 333 -5.01 13.05 -0.98
C ALA A 333 -3.73 13.55 -0.28
N PRO A 334 -3.06 14.59 -0.82
CA PRO A 334 -1.83 15.11 -0.22
C PRO A 334 -2.08 15.56 1.22
N GLY A 335 -1.23 15.16 2.16
CA GLY A 335 -1.38 15.48 3.57
C GLY A 335 -2.34 14.58 4.36
N VAL A 336 -2.97 13.58 3.72
CA VAL A 336 -3.81 12.59 4.43
C VAL A 336 -2.95 11.43 4.91
N VAL A 337 -2.99 11.19 6.22
CA VAL A 337 -2.46 9.97 6.85
C VAL A 337 -3.48 8.84 6.66
N LEU A 338 -3.01 7.68 6.23
CA LEU A 338 -3.84 6.51 5.98
C LEU A 338 -3.25 5.33 6.73
N HIS A 339 -4.06 4.72 7.59
CA HIS A 339 -3.66 3.59 8.44
C HIS A 339 -3.98 2.28 7.70
N GLU A 340 -3.01 1.81 6.91
CA GLU A 340 -3.09 0.54 6.17
C GLU A 340 -1.84 -0.29 6.46
N GLN A 341 -2.04 -1.50 6.98
CA GLN A 341 -0.95 -2.43 7.24
C GLN A 341 -0.57 -3.17 5.94
N GLY A 342 0.72 -3.11 5.59
CA GLY A 342 1.34 -4.01 4.62
C GLY A 342 1.98 -5.21 5.34
N TYR A 343 2.06 -6.34 4.65
CA TYR A 343 2.80 -7.53 5.07
C TYR A 343 3.88 -7.82 4.03
N TYR A 344 5.11 -8.04 4.49
CA TYR A 344 6.29 -8.20 3.63
C TYR A 344 6.90 -9.61 3.73
N LEU A 345 6.81 -10.24 4.89
CA LEU A 345 7.30 -11.60 5.15
C LEU A 345 6.16 -12.63 5.11
N SER A 346 4.91 -12.18 5.32
CA SER A 346 3.71 -13.00 5.14
C SER A 346 3.06 -12.74 3.77
N PRO A 347 2.57 -13.78 3.06
CA PRO A 347 1.82 -13.62 1.81
C PRO A 347 0.42 -13.00 2.00
N PHE A 348 -0.05 -12.91 3.24
CA PHE A 348 -1.35 -12.36 3.61
C PHE A 348 -1.26 -11.45 4.80
#